data_AF-A0A951W2G1-F1
#
_entry.id   AF-A0A951W2G1-F1
#
_cell.length_a   1.000
_cell.length_b   1.000
_cell.length_c   1.000
_cell.angle_alpha   90.00
_cell.angle_beta   90.00
_cell.angle_gamma   90.00
#
_symmetry.space_group_name_H-M   'P 1'
#
loop_
_entity.id
_entity.type
_entity.pdbx_description
1 polymer ?
#
loop_
_entity_poly.entity_id
_entity_poly.type
_entity_poly.pdbx_seq_one_letter_code
_entity_poly.pdbx_strand_id
1 'polypeptide(L)'
;MFKKARIDIVLVSSVVLVCLAGIFTLYTQDIDASAPSYRWIKQLSFFIAGLILMLVLRKVNYQLLGNISLPVYGIAIFLLLVTLVPFIGSEIKGARSWIRLGPFGFQTSEFAKLPTVILLAKYLELKERDIEHITSLILPFTIFLFPMLLIVVQPDLGGAIIFAPILLAMLFVAG
;
A
#
# COMPACT_ATOMS: atom_id res chain seq x y z
N MET A 1 5.76 20.92 19.35
CA MET A 1 4.99 22.04 18.77
C MET A 1 4.51 21.63 17.38
N PHE A 2 3.22 21.29 17.24
CA PHE A 2 2.67 20.75 15.99
C PHE A 2 2.69 21.84 14.90
N LYS A 3 3.64 21.75 13.97
CA LYS A 3 3.68 22.60 12.77
C LYS A 3 2.35 22.38 12.03
N LYS A 4 1.57 23.45 11.84
CA LYS A 4 0.26 23.42 11.17
C LYS A 4 0.46 22.81 9.79
N ALA A 5 0.19 21.52 9.64
CA ALA A 5 0.33 20.83 8.36
C ALA A 5 -0.61 21.52 7.37
N ARG A 6 -0.07 22.29 6.42
CA ARG A 6 -0.87 22.91 5.37
C ARG A 6 -1.35 21.76 4.49
N ILE A 7 -2.66 21.54 4.44
CA ILE A 7 -3.23 20.59 3.50
C ILE A 7 -3.06 21.21 2.12
N ASP A 8 -2.46 20.46 1.21
CA ASP A 8 -2.51 20.80 -0.20
C ASP A 8 -3.93 20.52 -0.71
N ILE A 9 -4.72 21.58 -0.80
CA ILE A 9 -6.12 21.51 -1.22
C ILE A 9 -6.22 21.06 -2.68
N VAL A 10 -5.21 21.35 -3.52
CA VAL A 10 -5.19 20.96 -4.93
C VAL A 10 -4.97 19.46 -5.05
N LEU A 11 -4.06 18.88 -4.26
CA LEU A 11 -3.86 17.44 -4.24
C LEU A 11 -5.10 16.71 -3.72
N VAL A 12 -5.69 17.18 -2.61
CA VAL A 12 -6.87 16.52 -2.04
C VAL A 12 -8.07 16.62 -2.97
N SER A 13 -8.31 17.78 -3.60
CA SER A 13 -9.45 17.96 -4.51
C SER A 13 -9.29 17.12 -5.78
N SER A 14 -8.10 17.03 -6.36
CA SER A 14 -7.85 16.20 -7.54
C SER A 14 -8.10 14.71 -7.26
N VAL A 15 -7.63 14.18 -6.12
CA VAL A 15 -7.90 12.79 -5.71
C VAL A 15 -9.39 12.55 -5.51
N VAL A 16 -10.09 13.45 -4.81
CA VAL A 16 -11.54 13.34 -4.58
C VAL A 16 -12.31 13.32 -5.90
N LEU A 17 -11.96 14.19 -6.85
CA LEU A 17 -12.61 14.23 -8.16
C LEU A 17 -12.43 12.92 -8.95
N VAL A 18 -11.21 12.37 -8.97
CA VAL A 18 -10.94 11.08 -9.64
C VAL A 18 -11.71 9.94 -8.97
N CYS A 19 -11.78 9.89 -7.64
CA CYS A 19 -12.56 8.89 -6.92
C CYS A 19 -14.06 9.01 -7.20
N LEU A 20 -14.62 10.23 -7.22
CA LEU A 20 -16.03 10.47 -7.53
C LEU A 20 -16.36 10.09 -8.98
N ALA A 21 -15.48 10.39 -9.93
CA ALA A 21 -15.63 9.94 -11.31
C ALA A 21 -15.67 8.40 -11.40
N GLY A 22 -14.81 7.70 -10.65
CA GLY A 22 -14.83 6.24 -10.57
C GLY A 22 -16.08 5.66 -9.91
N ILE A 23 -16.63 6.33 -8.89
CA ILE A 23 -17.91 5.91 -8.28
C ILE A 23 -19.07 6.13 -9.26
N PHE A 24 -19.04 7.24 -10.01
CA PHE A 24 -20.04 7.54 -11.03
C PHE A 24 -20.07 6.49 -12.15
N THR A 25 -18.91 6.03 -12.64
CA THR A 25 -18.88 4.95 -13.65
C THR A 25 -19.39 3.61 -13.11
N LEU A 26 -19.16 3.30 -11.84
CA LEU A 26 -19.74 2.12 -11.21
C LEU A 26 -21.26 2.24 -11.06
N TYR A 27 -21.77 3.44 -10.78
CA TYR A 27 -23.19 3.71 -10.70
C TYR A 27 -23.88 3.52 -12.05
N THR A 28 -23.32 4.07 -13.14
CA THR A 28 -23.90 3.92 -14.48
C THR A 28 -23.93 2.45 -14.92
N GLN A 29 -22.86 1.69 -14.65
CA GLN A 29 -22.83 0.24 -14.94
C GLN A 29 -23.88 -0.57 -14.18
N ASP A 30 -24.28 -0.12 -13.00
CA ASP A 30 -25.23 -0.86 -12.16
C ASP A 30 -26.69 -0.58 -12.54
N ILE A 31 -26.98 0.59 -13.12
CA ILE A 31 -28.29 0.93 -13.68
C ILE A 31 -28.58 0.13 -14.95
N ASP A 32 -27.56 -0.04 -15.81
CA ASP A 32 -27.68 -0.76 -17.08
C ASP A 32 -27.66 -2.30 -16.89
N ALA A 33 -27.44 -2.78 -15.66
CA ALA A 33 -27.34 -4.20 -15.35
C ALA A 33 -28.72 -4.85 -15.14
N SER A 34 -28.92 -6.04 -15.71
CA SER A 34 -30.14 -6.85 -15.53
C SER A 34 -30.38 -7.31 -14.09
N ALA A 35 -29.33 -7.32 -13.25
CA ALA A 35 -29.40 -7.59 -11.82
C ALA A 35 -28.44 -6.61 -11.08
N PRO A 36 -28.97 -5.58 -10.40
CA PRO A 36 -28.14 -4.59 -9.71
C PRO A 36 -27.31 -5.21 -8.60
N SER A 37 -26.01 -4.91 -8.61
CA SER A 37 -25.01 -5.48 -7.70
C SER A 37 -24.66 -4.55 -6.53
N TYR A 38 -25.15 -3.31 -6.55
CA TYR A 38 -24.94 -2.24 -5.56
C TYR A 38 -23.46 -2.02 -5.21
N ARG A 39 -22.56 -2.29 -6.15
CA ARG A 39 -21.10 -2.19 -5.96
C ARG A 39 -20.66 -0.75 -5.65
N TRP A 40 -21.36 0.23 -6.22
CA TRP A 40 -21.11 1.65 -5.97
C TRP A 40 -21.34 2.05 -4.49
N ILE A 41 -22.29 1.40 -3.79
CA ILE A 41 -22.55 1.66 -2.36
C ILE A 41 -21.35 1.21 -1.53
N LYS A 42 -20.81 0.02 -1.82
CA LYS A 42 -19.59 -0.48 -1.18
C LYS A 42 -18.40 0.42 -1.48
N GLN A 43 -18.23 0.86 -2.73
CA GLN A 43 -17.14 1.77 -3.09
C GLN A 43 -17.25 3.12 -2.36
N LEU A 44 -18.47 3.66 -2.23
CA LEU A 44 -18.74 4.90 -1.51
C LEU A 44 -18.43 4.77 -0.02
N SER A 45 -18.79 3.64 0.62
CA SER A 45 -18.50 3.42 2.03
C SER A 45 -17.00 3.30 2.30
N PHE A 46 -16.25 2.57 1.45
CA PHE A 46 -14.79 2.51 1.53
C PHE A 46 -14.12 3.86 1.24
N PHE A 47 -14.66 4.65 0.32
CA PHE A 47 -14.15 5.99 0.03
C PHE A 47 -14.29 6.91 1.25
N ILE A 48 -15.47 6.94 1.88
CA ILE A 48 -15.71 7.71 3.10
C ILE A 48 -14.80 7.23 4.24
N ALA A 49 -14.68 5.91 4.43
CA ALA A 49 -13.78 5.33 5.43
C ALA A 49 -12.32 5.72 5.17
N GLY A 50 -11.87 5.72 3.91
CA GLY A 50 -10.54 6.16 3.50
C GLY A 50 -10.28 7.64 3.78
N LEU A 51 -11.26 8.51 3.53
CA LEU A 51 -11.15 9.94 3.87
C LEU A 51 -11.02 10.16 5.38
N ILE A 52 -11.82 9.44 6.18
CA ILE A 52 -11.72 9.50 7.65
C ILE A 52 -10.33 9.02 8.09
N LEU A 53 -9.87 7.89 7.55
CA LEU A 53 -8.55 7.34 7.86
C LEU A 53 -7.43 8.31 7.50
N MET A 54 -7.50 8.98 6.35
CA MET A 54 -6.56 10.02 5.95
C MET A 54 -6.51 11.19 6.96
N LEU A 55 -7.66 11.68 7.41
CA LEU A 55 -7.75 12.76 8.40
C LEU A 55 -7.15 12.37 9.76
N VAL A 56 -7.30 11.09 10.14
CA VAL A 56 -6.69 10.54 11.36
C VAL A 56 -5.18 10.39 11.20
N LEU A 57 -4.72 9.75 10.11
CA LEU A 57 -3.30 9.49 9.86
C LEU A 57 -2.49 10.79 9.69
N ARG A 58 -3.11 11.87 9.21
CA ARG A 58 -2.47 13.21 9.15
C ARG A 58 -1.94 13.67 10.52
N LYS A 59 -2.58 13.26 11.62
CA LYS A 59 -2.16 13.66 12.98
C LYS A 59 -0.99 12.83 13.52
N VAL A 60 -0.61 11.74 12.84
CA VAL A 60 0.47 10.86 13.25
C VAL A 60 1.81 11.51 12.93
N ASN A 61 2.74 11.48 13.89
CA ASN A 61 4.09 12.00 13.69
C ASN A 61 4.88 11.08 12.74
N TYR A 62 5.38 11.63 11.63
CA TYR A 62 6.20 10.89 10.66
C TYR A 62 7.48 10.31 11.28
N GLN A 63 8.05 10.98 12.30
CA GLN A 63 9.22 10.46 13.02
C GLN A 63 8.91 9.18 13.79
N LEU A 64 7.70 9.09 14.37
CA LEU A 64 7.24 7.88 15.05
C LEU A 64 7.07 6.75 14.04
N LEU A 65 6.55 7.05 12.85
CA LEU A 65 6.42 6.10 11.74
C LEU A 65 7.78 5.52 11.31
N GLY A 66 8.81 6.36 11.23
CA GLY A 66 10.19 5.92 10.95
C GLY A 66 10.74 5.00 12.04
N ASN A 67 10.47 5.28 13.32
CA ASN A 67 10.97 4.48 14.45
C ASN A 67 10.31 3.10 14.53
N ILE A 68 9.04 2.97 14.15
CA ILE A 68 8.31 1.69 14.14
C ILE A 68 8.40 0.97 12.79
N SER A 69 9.20 1.48 11.85
CA SER A 69 9.28 0.96 10.47
C SER A 69 9.61 -0.53 10.41
N LEU A 70 10.59 -0.98 11.20
CA LEU A 70 11.02 -2.38 11.23
C LEU A 70 9.93 -3.32 11.77
N PRO A 71 9.27 -3.05 12.93
CA PRO A 71 8.12 -3.82 13.37
C PRO A 71 6.98 -3.88 12.34
N VAL A 72 6.62 -2.74 11.74
CA VAL A 72 5.51 -2.67 10.78
C VAL A 72 5.86 -3.44 9.49
N TYR A 73 7.11 -3.39 9.05
CA TYR A 73 7.60 -4.21 7.95
C TYR A 73 7.54 -5.71 8.29
N GLY A 74 7.97 -6.11 9.49
CA GLY A 74 7.85 -7.49 9.95
C GLY A 74 6.40 -7.99 9.95
N ILE A 75 5.45 -7.14 10.36
CA ILE A 75 4.01 -7.44 10.29
C ILE A 75 3.56 -7.63 8.83
N ALA A 76 4.01 -6.79 7.90
CA ALA A 76 3.67 -6.96 6.48
C ALA A 76 4.19 -8.28 5.90
N ILE A 77 5.45 -8.63 6.19
CA ILE A 77 6.02 -9.93 5.80
C ILE A 77 5.22 -11.08 6.41
N PHE A 78 4.92 -11.00 7.71
CA PHE A 78 4.13 -12.01 8.39
C PHE A 78 2.77 -12.20 7.72
N LEU A 79 2.07 -11.11 7.39
CA LEU A 79 0.79 -11.17 6.69
C LEU A 79 0.91 -11.82 5.30
N LEU A 80 1.96 -11.51 4.53
CA LEU A 80 2.23 -12.14 3.24
C LEU A 80 2.52 -13.65 3.36
N LEU A 81 3.20 -14.06 4.42
CA LEU A 81 3.45 -15.49 4.69
C LEU A 81 2.16 -16.20 5.09
N VAL A 82 1.35 -15.57 5.93
CA VAL A 82 0.08 -16.11 6.40
C VAL A 82 -0.90 -16.33 5.25
N THR A 83 -0.93 -15.43 4.26
CA THR A 83 -1.81 -15.60 3.08
C THR A 83 -1.37 -16.72 2.13
N LEU A 84 -0.13 -17.22 2.22
CA LEU A 84 0.28 -18.41 1.48
C LEU A 84 -0.36 -19.69 2.03
N VAL A 85 -0.82 -19.67 3.29
CA VAL A 85 -1.49 -20.82 3.91
C VAL A 85 -2.90 -20.98 3.30
N PRO A 86 -3.23 -22.14 2.67
CA PRO A 86 -4.47 -22.32 1.91
C PRO A 86 -5.76 -22.07 2.69
N PHE A 87 -5.73 -22.23 4.02
CA PHE A 87 -6.90 -22.06 4.88
C PHE A 87 -7.11 -20.61 5.34
N ILE A 88 -6.11 -19.74 5.15
CA ILE A 88 -6.14 -18.34 5.60
C ILE A 88 -6.19 -17.39 4.41
N GLY A 89 -5.36 -17.62 3.40
CA GLY A 89 -5.39 -16.87 2.15
C GLY A 89 -6.54 -17.32 1.27
N SER A 90 -7.47 -16.41 1.00
CA SER A 90 -8.52 -16.64 0.02
C SER A 90 -7.97 -16.50 -1.41
N GLU A 91 -8.28 -17.49 -2.25
CA GLU A 91 -7.89 -17.47 -3.65
C GLU A 91 -8.89 -16.64 -4.46
N ILE A 92 -8.41 -15.58 -5.11
CA ILE A 92 -9.20 -14.71 -5.98
C ILE A 92 -8.46 -14.60 -7.31
N LYS A 93 -9.10 -15.04 -8.40
CA LYS A 93 -8.51 -15.05 -9.75
C LYS A 93 -7.15 -15.77 -9.81
N GLY A 94 -6.99 -16.86 -9.05
CA GLY A 94 -5.75 -17.65 -9.00
C GLY A 94 -4.64 -17.08 -8.11
N ALA A 95 -4.86 -15.91 -7.48
CA ALA A 95 -3.90 -15.31 -6.54
C ALA A 95 -4.37 -15.46 -5.09
N ARG A 96 -3.43 -15.74 -4.18
CA ARG A 96 -3.67 -15.90 -2.72
C ARG A 96 -3.11 -14.72 -1.93
N SER A 97 -3.53 -13.51 -2.30
CA SER A 97 -3.10 -12.27 -1.66
C SER A 97 -4.15 -11.65 -0.73
N TRP A 98 -5.32 -12.30 -0.55
CA TRP A 98 -6.47 -11.75 0.17
C TRP A 98 -6.79 -12.51 1.46
N ILE A 99 -6.95 -11.76 2.55
CA ILE A 99 -7.55 -12.26 3.79
C ILE A 99 -9.02 -11.84 3.79
N ARG A 100 -9.95 -12.80 3.84
CA ARG A 100 -11.39 -12.52 3.91
C ARG A 100 -11.87 -12.54 5.35
N LEU A 101 -12.43 -11.41 5.79
CA LEU A 101 -13.08 -11.22 7.08
C LEU A 101 -14.56 -10.93 6.83
N GLY A 102 -15.33 -11.99 6.57
CA GLY A 102 -16.74 -11.88 6.19
C GLY A 102 -16.94 -11.08 4.89
N PRO A 103 -17.66 -9.94 4.91
CA PRO A 103 -17.88 -9.12 3.71
C PRO A 103 -16.65 -8.26 3.33
N PHE A 104 -15.64 -8.18 4.18
CA PHE A 104 -14.44 -7.39 3.96
C PHE A 104 -13.30 -8.27 3.42
N GLY A 105 -12.59 -7.75 2.42
CA GLY A 105 -11.35 -8.35 1.92
C GLY A 105 -10.19 -7.41 2.21
N PHE A 106 -9.14 -7.93 2.82
CA PHE A 106 -7.90 -7.22 3.05
C PHE A 106 -6.79 -7.79 2.16
N GLN A 107 -6.29 -6.98 1.24
CA GLN A 107 -5.23 -7.38 0.33
C GLN A 107 -3.87 -7.11 0.97
N THR A 108 -3.14 -8.18 1.26
CA THR A 108 -1.85 -8.11 1.95
C THR A 108 -0.73 -7.53 1.06
N SER A 109 -0.78 -7.79 -0.25
CA SER A 109 0.18 -7.25 -1.22
C SER A 109 0.13 -5.72 -1.34
N GLU A 110 -1.05 -5.11 -1.20
CA GLU A 110 -1.21 -3.65 -1.14
C GLU A 110 -0.64 -3.08 0.16
N PHE A 111 -0.96 -3.71 1.29
CA PHE A 111 -0.45 -3.28 2.59
C PHE A 111 1.08 -3.32 2.64
N ALA A 112 1.71 -4.36 2.10
CA ALA A 112 3.17 -4.53 2.18
C ALA A 112 4.00 -3.41 1.53
N LYS A 113 3.43 -2.67 0.57
CA LYS A 113 4.12 -1.55 -0.10
C LYS A 113 4.45 -0.42 0.88
N LEU A 114 3.50 -0.04 1.74
CA LEU A 114 3.67 1.10 2.65
C LEU A 114 4.80 0.87 3.67
N PRO A 115 4.85 -0.26 4.42
CA PRO A 115 5.94 -0.53 5.36
C PRO A 115 7.28 -0.70 4.68
N THR A 116 7.31 -1.26 3.47
CA THR A 116 8.54 -1.38 2.68
C THR A 116 9.10 0.00 2.35
N VAL A 117 8.27 0.92 1.88
CA VAL A 117 8.68 2.31 1.60
C VAL A 117 9.14 3.02 2.86
N ILE A 118 8.44 2.87 3.99
CA ILE A 118 8.80 3.53 5.26
C ILE A 118 10.14 3.00 5.78
N LEU A 119 10.36 1.69 5.76
CA LEU A 119 11.62 1.08 6.21
C LEU A 119 12.77 1.47 5.28
N LEU A 120 12.55 1.45 3.96
CA LEU A 120 13.55 1.87 2.99
C LEU A 120 13.89 3.35 3.15
N ALA A 121 12.90 4.22 3.33
CA ALA A 121 13.10 5.64 3.61
C ALA A 121 13.96 5.84 4.87
N LYS A 122 13.63 5.12 5.95
CA LYS A 122 14.38 5.22 7.21
C LYS A 122 15.82 4.74 7.06
N TYR A 123 16.02 3.68 6.28
CA TYR A 123 17.35 3.15 6.00
C TYR A 123 18.21 4.15 5.20
N LEU A 124 17.64 4.74 4.15
CA LEU A 124 18.33 5.70 3.30
C LEU A 124 18.65 6.99 4.07
N GLU A 125 17.74 7.49 4.92
CA GLU A 125 17.97 8.63 5.81
C GLU A 125 19.19 8.42 6.73
N LEU A 126 19.34 7.22 7.32
CA LEU A 126 20.45 6.91 8.22
C LEU A 126 21.79 6.77 7.50
N LYS A 127 21.76 6.47 6.19
CA LYS A 127 22.93 6.09 5.41
C LYS A 127 23.35 7.13 4.36
N GLU A 128 22.68 8.29 4.33
CA GLU A 128 23.02 9.48 3.52
C GLU A 128 24.51 9.87 3.57
N ARG A 129 25.26 9.42 4.59
CA ARG A 129 26.70 9.71 4.75
C ARG A 129 27.67 8.69 4.15
N ASP A 130 27.22 7.55 3.61
CA ASP A 130 28.12 6.43 3.21
C ASP A 130 27.66 5.66 1.93
N ILE A 131 26.84 6.26 1.05
CA ILE A 131 26.33 5.60 -0.18
C ILE A 131 27.37 5.61 -1.33
N GLU A 132 28.66 5.64 -1.03
CA GLU A 132 29.72 5.65 -2.07
C GLU A 132 30.05 4.23 -2.57
N HIS A 133 29.61 3.18 -1.87
CA HIS A 133 29.94 1.80 -2.20
C HIS A 133 28.75 1.00 -2.74
N ILE A 134 28.96 0.23 -3.81
CA ILE A 134 27.94 -0.68 -4.39
C ILE A 134 27.41 -1.69 -3.35
N THR A 135 28.24 -2.08 -2.39
CA THR A 135 27.84 -2.95 -1.26
C THR A 135 26.76 -2.31 -0.37
N SER A 136 26.67 -0.98 -0.36
CA SER A 136 25.64 -0.26 0.39
C SER A 136 24.22 -0.43 -0.19
N LEU A 137 24.11 -0.83 -1.47
CA LEU A 137 22.84 -1.10 -2.16
C LEU A 137 22.27 -2.49 -1.83
N ILE A 138 23.06 -3.42 -1.30
CA ILE A 138 22.60 -4.79 -1.03
C ILE A 138 21.40 -4.81 -0.08
N LEU A 139 21.43 -4.00 0.99
CA LEU A 139 20.34 -3.99 1.97
C LEU A 139 19.05 -3.34 1.43
N PRO A 140 19.09 -2.17 0.75
CA PRO A 140 17.94 -1.60 0.05
C PRO A 140 17.26 -2.61 -0.88
N PHE A 141 18.05 -3.30 -1.72
CA PHE A 141 17.54 -4.33 -2.62
C PHE A 141 16.94 -5.51 -1.84
N THR A 142 17.54 -5.93 -0.72
CA THR A 142 17.02 -7.05 0.08
C THR A 142 15.69 -6.71 0.75
N ILE A 143 15.59 -5.54 1.39
CA ILE A 143 14.34 -5.03 2.00
C ILE A 143 13.21 -5.00 0.97
N PHE A 144 13.56 -4.75 -0.28
CA PHE A 144 12.62 -4.55 -1.36
C PHE A 144 12.23 -5.85 -2.09
N LEU A 145 13.21 -6.66 -2.47
CA LEU A 145 13.03 -7.91 -3.19
C LEU A 145 12.30 -8.94 -2.34
N PHE A 146 12.52 -8.94 -1.03
CA PHE A 146 11.92 -9.94 -0.15
C PHE A 146 10.38 -9.95 -0.20
N PRO A 147 9.65 -8.85 0.04
CA PRO A 147 8.19 -8.82 -0.09
C PRO A 147 7.75 -9.03 -1.55
N MET A 148 8.50 -8.50 -2.53
CA MET A 148 8.19 -8.70 -3.94
C MET A 148 8.17 -10.18 -4.33
N LEU A 149 9.17 -10.95 -3.90
CA LEU A 149 9.26 -12.39 -4.16
C LEU A 149 8.11 -13.15 -3.49
N LEU A 150 7.76 -12.80 -2.25
CA LEU A 150 6.59 -13.40 -1.58
C LEU A 150 5.29 -13.15 -2.34
N ILE A 151 5.12 -11.97 -2.92
CA ILE A 151 3.93 -11.62 -3.72
C ILE A 151 3.93 -12.38 -5.06
N VAL A 152 5.09 -12.60 -5.69
CA VAL A 152 5.20 -13.46 -6.88
C VAL A 152 4.79 -14.90 -6.56
N VAL A 153 5.13 -15.40 -5.36
CA VAL A 153 4.72 -16.72 -4.88
C VAL A 153 3.22 -16.79 -4.57
N GLN A 154 2.53 -15.66 -4.38
CA GLN A 154 1.07 -15.55 -4.23
C GLN A 154 0.29 -15.46 -5.56
N PRO A 155 0.87 -15.92 -6.66
CA PRO A 155 0.56 -15.52 -8.05
C PRO A 155 0.05 -14.09 -8.32
N ASP A 156 0.46 -13.08 -7.56
CA ASP A 156 -0.01 -11.69 -7.74
C ASP A 156 1.02 -10.82 -8.47
N LEU A 157 1.21 -11.10 -9.77
CA LEU A 157 2.19 -10.40 -10.60
C LEU A 157 1.92 -8.89 -10.72
N GLY A 158 0.65 -8.49 -10.75
CA GLY A 158 0.26 -7.08 -10.80
C GLY A 158 0.73 -6.32 -9.56
N GLY A 159 0.56 -6.92 -8.37
CA GLY A 159 1.07 -6.37 -7.13
C GLY A 159 2.60 -6.33 -7.08
N ALA A 160 3.27 -7.37 -7.57
CA ALA A 160 4.72 -7.48 -7.55
C ALA A 160 5.43 -6.49 -8.49
N ILE A 161 4.89 -6.22 -9.69
CA ILE A 161 5.55 -5.31 -10.66
C ILE A 161 5.59 -3.87 -10.15
N ILE A 162 4.61 -3.44 -9.34
CA ILE A 162 4.56 -2.09 -8.75
C ILE A 162 5.74 -1.83 -7.83
N PHE A 163 6.36 -2.88 -7.29
CA PHE A 163 7.55 -2.72 -6.48
C PHE A 163 8.70 -2.12 -7.34
N ALA A 164 8.98 -2.62 -8.54
CA ALA A 164 10.11 -2.12 -9.35
C ALA A 164 10.20 -0.57 -9.51
N PRO A 165 9.14 0.16 -9.93
CA PRO A 165 9.19 1.61 -10.04
C PRO A 165 9.33 2.32 -8.68
N ILE A 166 8.79 1.76 -7.59
CA ILE A 166 8.93 2.33 -6.24
C ILE A 166 10.41 2.32 -5.82
N LEU A 167 11.10 1.19 -5.99
CA LEU A 167 12.53 1.09 -5.63
C LEU A 167 13.37 2.06 -6.44
N LEU A 168 13.16 2.10 -7.76
CA LEU A 168 13.90 2.99 -8.65
C LEU A 168 13.69 4.46 -8.26
N ALA A 169 12.45 4.88 -8.01
CA ALA A 169 12.16 6.24 -7.57
C ALA A 169 12.83 6.59 -6.23
N MET A 170 12.79 5.67 -5.26
CA MET A 170 13.41 5.87 -3.94
C MET A 170 14.93 5.98 -4.02
N LEU A 171 15.58 5.09 -4.79
CA LEU A 171 17.03 5.13 -4.97
C LEU A 171 17.47 6.35 -5.78
N PHE A 172 16.71 6.75 -6.80
CA PHE A 172 16.99 7.95 -7.60
C PHE A 172 16.89 9.25 -6.80
N VAL A 173 16.02 9.32 -5.79
CA VAL A 173 15.91 10.50 -4.93
C VAL A 173 16.98 10.52 -3.83
N ALA A 174 17.45 9.34 -3.39
CA ALA A 174 18.40 9.21 -2.30
C ALA A 174 19.88 9.23 -2.73
N GLY A 175 20.18 8.92 -3.99
CA GLY A 175 21.52 9.03 -4.58
C GLY A 175 21.62 10.26 -5.46
#